data_AF-A0A6P6HCM4-F1
#
_entry.id   AF-A0A6P6HCM4-F1
#
_cell.length_a   1.000
_cell.length_b   1.000
_cell.length_c   1.000
_cell.angle_alpha   90.00
_cell.angle_beta   90.00
_cell.angle_gamma   90.00
#
_symmetry.space_group_name_H-M   'P 1'
#
loop_
_entity.id
_entity.type
_entity.pdbx_description
1 polymer ?
#
loop_
_entity_poly.entity_id
_entity_poly.type
_entity_poly.pdbx_seq_one_letter_code
_entity_poly.pdbx_strand_id
1 'polypeptide(L)'
;MAARVGLLLRALPLLLWGGLDAQLAERGGQELRREAEAFLEKYGYLKDQVPQDITSTRFSNALREFQWVSQLPISGVLDTATLRQMTRPRCGVADTDSQAAWTERISALFAGRLARMRRKKRFAKQGSKWYKQHLSYRLVNWPQHLPEPAVRGAVRAAFQLWSNVSALEFWEAPATVPADIRLTFFQGDHNDGLGNAFDGPGGALAHAFLPRRGEAHFDRDERWSLSRRRGRNLFVVLAHEIGHTLGLAHSPAPRALMAPYYKRLGRDALLSWDDVLAVQDLYGKPQGGSVAIQLPGKLFTDFEAWDPHRTQGRRPEIQGPKYCHASFDAITVDGQQRLYVFQGSHFWEVTPNGNVSEPHPLQERWAGLPPHIEAAAVSLDDGDFYFFKGSRCWRFRGPKPVWSSPQLCRAGGLPRHPDAALFFPPLGRLILFKGARYYVLARGGLQVEPYYPRGLQDWDGVPEEVSGALPRPDGSIIFFRDDRYWRLDQTKLQVTDSGRWATELPWMGCWHANSGGALF
;
A
#
# COMPACT_ATOMS: atom_id res chain seq x y z
N MET A 1 -1.19 -46.03 73.12
CA MET A 1 -1.57 -46.98 72.04
C MET A 1 -2.81 -46.42 71.35
N ALA A 2 -2.67 -45.86 70.14
CA ALA A 2 -3.13 -46.42 68.84
C ALA A 2 -4.65 -46.15 68.58
N ALA A 3 -5.05 -45.22 67.69
CA ALA A 3 -5.31 -45.35 66.23
C ALA A 3 -6.71 -45.99 65.93
N ARG A 4 -7.56 -45.68 64.94
CA ARG A 4 -7.62 -44.78 63.76
C ARG A 4 -9.01 -44.95 63.06
N VAL A 5 -9.44 -43.95 62.26
CA VAL A 5 -10.18 -44.01 60.96
C VAL A 5 -11.73 -44.11 60.87
N GLY A 6 -12.32 -43.21 60.07
CA GLY A 6 -13.66 -43.37 59.49
C GLY A 6 -14.30 -42.14 58.78
N LEU A 7 -13.56 -41.34 58.00
CA LEU A 7 -14.12 -40.26 57.15
C LEU A 7 -14.27 -40.74 55.70
N LEU A 8 -15.48 -41.09 55.28
CA LEU A 8 -15.85 -41.33 53.88
C LEU A 8 -17.29 -40.85 53.70
N LEU A 9 -17.50 -39.71 53.01
CA LEU A 9 -18.72 -39.35 52.24
C LEU A 9 -18.77 -37.85 51.92
N ARG A 10 -17.76 -37.24 51.28
CA ARG A 10 -17.92 -35.97 50.53
C ARG A 10 -16.82 -35.80 49.48
N ALA A 11 -16.84 -36.62 48.42
CA ALA A 11 -15.95 -36.41 47.27
C ALA A 11 -16.54 -36.93 45.94
N LEU A 12 -17.87 -36.91 45.77
CA LEU A 12 -18.53 -37.42 44.56
C LEU A 12 -19.36 -36.43 43.71
N PRO A 13 -19.60 -35.15 44.07
CA PRO A 13 -20.13 -34.18 43.10
C PRO A 13 -19.04 -33.40 42.33
N LEU A 14 -17.81 -33.29 42.85
CA LEU A 14 -16.75 -32.47 42.24
C LEU A 14 -15.98 -33.17 41.10
N LEU A 15 -16.00 -34.51 41.05
CA LEU A 15 -15.34 -35.28 39.98
C LEU A 15 -16.21 -35.41 38.71
N LEU A 16 -17.53 -35.28 38.83
CA LEU A 16 -18.45 -35.33 37.69
C LEU A 16 -18.51 -34.00 36.94
N TRP A 17 -18.37 -32.86 37.62
CA TRP A 17 -18.30 -31.54 36.96
C TRP A 17 -16.93 -31.29 36.31
N GLY A 18 -15.82 -31.65 36.96
CA GLY A 18 -14.49 -31.58 36.34
C GLY A 18 -14.31 -32.53 35.15
N GLY A 19 -15.00 -33.68 35.15
CA GLY A 19 -15.01 -34.63 34.03
C GLY A 19 -15.78 -34.12 32.81
N LEU A 20 -16.90 -33.42 33.02
CA LEU A 20 -17.67 -32.77 31.94
C LEU A 20 -16.91 -31.59 31.32
N ASP A 21 -16.25 -30.76 32.13
CA ASP A 21 -15.41 -29.65 31.63
C ASP A 21 -14.17 -30.15 30.89
N ALA A 22 -13.53 -31.22 31.37
CA ALA A 22 -12.40 -31.85 30.68
C ALA A 22 -12.83 -32.53 29.36
N GLN A 23 -13.98 -33.21 29.35
CA GLN A 23 -14.55 -33.80 28.13
C GLN A 23 -15.01 -32.74 27.13
N LEU A 24 -15.58 -31.62 27.58
CA LEU A 24 -15.93 -30.48 26.72
C LEU A 24 -14.66 -29.80 26.16
N ALA A 25 -13.61 -29.65 26.95
CA ALA A 25 -12.33 -29.11 26.51
C ALA A 25 -11.59 -30.04 25.54
N GLU A 26 -11.60 -31.37 25.78
CA GLU A 26 -11.05 -32.36 24.84
C GLU A 26 -11.86 -32.39 23.54
N ARG A 27 -13.19 -32.35 23.62
CA ARG A 27 -14.08 -32.37 22.45
C ARG A 27 -13.92 -31.10 21.61
N GLY A 28 -13.82 -29.93 22.26
CA GLY A 28 -13.48 -28.67 21.60
C GLY A 28 -12.07 -28.67 21.00
N GLY A 29 -11.09 -29.29 21.68
CA GLY A 29 -9.73 -29.45 21.15
C GLY A 29 -9.65 -30.37 19.92
N GLN A 30 -10.45 -31.44 19.88
CA GLN A 30 -10.55 -32.32 18.71
C GLN A 30 -11.25 -31.65 17.52
N GLU A 31 -12.29 -30.86 17.77
CA GLU A 31 -13.00 -30.11 16.73
C GLU A 31 -12.11 -29.03 16.10
N LEU A 32 -11.43 -28.22 16.92
CA LEU A 32 -10.46 -27.22 16.45
C LEU A 32 -9.32 -27.85 15.63
N ARG A 33 -8.88 -29.05 16.01
CA ARG A 33 -7.87 -29.78 15.25
C ARG A 33 -8.38 -30.20 13.87
N ARG A 34 -9.61 -30.70 13.78
CA ARG A 34 -10.23 -31.08 12.49
C ARG A 34 -10.40 -29.88 11.57
N GLU A 35 -10.83 -28.74 12.10
CA GLU A 35 -10.91 -27.49 11.34
C GLU A 35 -9.55 -27.05 10.81
N ALA A 36 -8.50 -27.15 11.64
CA ALA A 36 -7.14 -26.85 11.22
C ALA A 36 -6.60 -27.84 10.17
N GLU A 37 -6.93 -29.13 10.29
CA GLU A 37 -6.58 -30.14 9.28
C GLU A 37 -7.25 -29.82 7.93
N ALA A 38 -8.55 -29.54 7.92
CA ALA A 38 -9.27 -29.15 6.72
C ALA A 38 -8.73 -27.85 6.10
N PHE A 39 -8.34 -26.87 6.93
CA PHE A 39 -7.67 -25.65 6.46
C PHE A 39 -6.33 -25.97 5.78
N LEU A 40 -5.51 -26.80 6.43
CA LEU A 40 -4.19 -27.16 5.91
C LEU A 40 -4.31 -27.98 4.62
N GLU A 41 -5.32 -28.82 4.48
CA GLU A 41 -5.65 -29.53 3.22
C GLU A 41 -6.09 -28.55 2.13
N LYS A 42 -7.06 -27.66 2.42
CA LYS A 42 -7.58 -26.66 1.47
C LYS A 42 -6.47 -25.80 0.87
N TYR A 43 -5.55 -25.33 1.70
CA TYR A 43 -4.43 -24.49 1.26
C TYR A 43 -3.17 -25.29 0.87
N GLY A 44 -3.28 -26.62 0.83
CA GLY A 44 -2.30 -27.55 0.27
C GLY A 44 -1.06 -27.82 1.13
N TYR A 45 -1.07 -27.44 2.41
CA TYR A 45 -0.06 -27.82 3.40
C TYR A 45 -0.13 -29.30 3.79
N LEU A 46 -1.30 -29.92 3.61
CA LEU A 46 -1.49 -31.36 3.68
C LEU A 46 -1.94 -31.86 2.32
N LYS A 47 -1.38 -32.97 1.86
CA LYS A 47 -1.81 -33.63 0.64
C LYS A 47 -2.91 -34.62 0.99
N ASP A 48 -4.04 -34.52 0.30
CA ASP A 48 -5.03 -35.59 0.25
C ASP A 48 -4.32 -36.84 -0.26
N GLN A 49 -4.05 -37.83 0.59
CA GLN A 49 -4.26 -39.27 0.33
C GLN A 49 -3.94 -40.10 1.60
N VAL A 50 -4.90 -40.96 1.92
CA VAL A 50 -4.93 -42.15 2.80
C VAL A 50 -5.44 -41.92 4.25
N PRO A 51 -6.51 -42.65 4.66
CA PRO A 51 -7.10 -42.62 6.00
C PRO A 51 -6.24 -43.37 7.02
N GLN A 52 -5.06 -42.85 7.30
CA GLN A 52 -4.30 -43.19 8.48
C GLN A 52 -4.02 -41.90 9.23
N ASP A 53 -4.32 -41.91 10.53
CA ASP A 53 -4.14 -40.79 11.46
C ASP A 53 -2.98 -39.91 11.03
N ILE A 54 -3.28 -38.64 10.69
CA ILE A 54 -2.24 -37.67 10.35
C ILE A 54 -1.24 -37.71 11.49
N THR A 55 -0.05 -38.26 11.22
CA THR A 55 0.96 -38.42 12.26
C THR A 55 1.23 -37.05 12.86
N SER A 56 1.35 -36.98 14.19
CA SER A 56 1.60 -35.71 14.90
C SER A 56 2.77 -34.93 14.28
N THR A 57 3.75 -35.64 13.72
CA THR A 57 4.88 -35.09 12.96
C THR A 57 4.47 -34.41 11.64
N ARG A 58 3.61 -35.05 10.82
CA ARG A 58 3.13 -34.45 9.55
C ARG A 58 2.30 -33.22 9.81
N PHE A 59 1.36 -33.29 10.76
CA PHE A 59 0.55 -32.17 11.18
C PHE A 59 1.42 -31.00 11.69
N SER A 60 2.40 -31.29 12.56
CA SER A 60 3.32 -30.27 13.08
C SER A 60 4.15 -29.62 11.98
N ASN A 61 4.59 -30.37 10.96
CA ASN A 61 5.34 -29.79 9.84
C ASN A 61 4.46 -28.89 8.97
N ALA A 62 3.24 -29.31 8.64
CA ALA A 62 2.26 -28.48 7.93
C ALA A 62 1.99 -27.16 8.70
N LEU A 63 1.87 -27.24 10.03
CA LEU A 63 1.74 -26.04 10.87
C LEU A 63 2.97 -25.13 10.82
N ARG A 64 4.19 -25.67 10.81
CA ARG A 64 5.42 -24.86 10.70
C ARG A 64 5.48 -24.11 9.37
N GLU A 65 5.05 -24.76 8.29
CA GLU A 65 4.96 -24.14 6.97
C GLU A 65 3.92 -23.03 6.94
N PHE A 66 2.71 -23.31 7.43
CA PHE A 66 1.66 -22.32 7.56
C PHE A 66 2.08 -21.13 8.41
N GLN A 67 2.69 -21.37 9.57
CA GLN A 67 3.18 -20.33 10.46
C GLN A 67 4.25 -19.47 9.77
N TRP A 68 5.16 -20.07 9.00
CA TRP A 68 6.17 -19.31 8.26
C TRP A 68 5.54 -18.41 7.19
N VAL A 69 4.66 -18.97 6.34
CA VAL A 69 3.96 -18.19 5.30
C VAL A 69 3.14 -17.07 5.93
N SER A 70 2.46 -17.37 7.04
CA SER A 70 1.60 -16.45 7.78
C SER A 70 2.32 -15.54 8.77
N GLN A 71 3.66 -15.60 8.83
CA GLN A 71 4.51 -14.74 9.66
C GLN A 71 4.28 -14.88 11.17
N LEU A 72 3.94 -16.09 11.60
CA LEU A 72 3.85 -16.49 12.99
C LEU A 72 5.17 -17.12 13.46
N PRO A 73 5.42 -17.14 14.78
CA PRO A 73 6.50 -17.95 15.34
C PRO A 73 6.37 -19.42 14.90
N ILE A 74 7.45 -19.96 14.33
CA ILE A 74 7.48 -21.31 13.77
C ILE A 74 7.65 -22.32 14.91
N SER A 75 6.55 -22.69 15.55
CA SER A 75 6.50 -23.66 16.65
C SER A 75 6.12 -25.06 16.16
N GLY A 76 5.27 -25.14 15.13
CA GLY A 76 4.59 -26.36 14.72
C GLY A 76 3.50 -26.81 15.70
N VAL A 77 3.07 -25.91 16.58
CA VAL A 77 2.00 -26.11 17.57
C VAL A 77 0.78 -25.32 17.12
N LEU A 78 -0.41 -25.93 17.23
CA LEU A 78 -1.69 -25.28 16.98
C LEU A 78 -2.05 -24.38 18.17
N ASP A 79 -1.37 -23.24 18.28
CA ASP A 79 -1.63 -22.25 19.31
C ASP A 79 -2.77 -21.29 18.94
N THR A 80 -3.20 -20.48 19.91
CA THR A 80 -4.31 -19.54 19.73
C THR A 80 -4.02 -18.48 18.65
N ALA A 81 -2.75 -18.11 18.46
CA ALA A 81 -2.35 -17.18 17.40
C ALA A 81 -2.49 -17.82 16.01
N THR A 82 -2.09 -19.08 15.88
CA THR A 82 -2.21 -19.89 14.66
C THR A 82 -3.67 -20.08 14.26
N LEU A 83 -4.53 -20.48 15.21
CA LEU A 83 -5.97 -20.61 14.99
C LEU A 83 -6.61 -19.28 14.57
N ARG A 84 -6.32 -18.19 15.30
CA ARG A 84 -6.82 -16.85 14.94
C ARG A 84 -6.40 -16.46 13.53
N GLN A 85 -5.17 -16.77 13.14
CA GLN A 85 -4.69 -16.44 11.80
C GLN A 85 -5.41 -17.26 10.72
N MET A 86 -5.68 -18.56 10.95
CA MET A 86 -6.46 -19.42 10.03
C MET A 86 -7.89 -18.90 9.79
N THR A 87 -8.49 -18.23 10.78
CA THR A 87 -9.84 -17.64 10.63
C THR A 87 -9.87 -16.30 9.89
N ARG A 88 -8.71 -15.71 9.58
CA ARG A 88 -8.68 -14.39 8.93
C ARG A 88 -8.96 -14.50 7.43
N PRO A 89 -9.67 -13.51 6.86
CA PRO A 89 -9.92 -13.52 5.42
C PRO A 89 -8.63 -13.46 4.59
N ARG A 90 -8.55 -14.27 3.54
CA ARG A 90 -7.37 -14.48 2.71
C ARG A 90 -7.73 -14.87 1.28
N CYS A 91 -6.72 -14.96 0.42
CA CYS A 91 -6.86 -15.54 -0.91
C CYS A 91 -7.14 -17.05 -0.82
N GLY A 92 -8.04 -17.53 -1.68
CA GLY A 92 -8.47 -18.92 -1.80
C GLY A 92 -7.48 -19.83 -2.55
N VAL A 93 -6.47 -19.27 -3.22
CA VAL A 93 -5.43 -20.03 -3.91
C VAL A 93 -4.56 -20.78 -2.90
N ALA A 94 -4.18 -22.03 -3.23
CA ALA A 94 -3.31 -22.87 -2.40
C ALA A 94 -1.89 -22.29 -2.26
N ASP A 95 -1.25 -22.56 -1.13
CA ASP A 95 0.10 -22.08 -0.80
C ASP A 95 1.21 -23.04 -1.27
N THR A 96 0.86 -24.07 -2.06
CA THR A 96 1.75 -25.17 -2.47
C THR A 96 3.03 -24.70 -3.14
N ASP A 97 2.93 -23.70 -4.02
CA ASP A 97 4.10 -23.21 -4.76
C ASP A 97 5.04 -22.37 -3.86
N SER A 98 4.52 -21.85 -2.75
CA SER A 98 5.33 -21.19 -1.70
C SER A 98 6.12 -22.21 -0.86
N GLN A 99 5.74 -23.49 -0.86
CA GLN A 99 6.44 -24.57 -0.13
C GLN A 99 7.84 -24.85 -0.69
N ALA A 100 8.04 -24.66 -2.00
CA ALA A 100 9.36 -24.82 -2.64
C ALA A 100 10.40 -23.85 -2.04
N ALA A 101 9.98 -22.62 -1.72
CA ALA A 101 10.85 -21.62 -1.10
C ALA A 101 11.15 -21.95 0.37
N TRP A 102 10.17 -22.50 1.10
CA TRP A 102 10.37 -22.99 2.47
C TRP A 102 11.33 -24.18 2.52
N THR A 103 11.13 -25.17 1.64
CA THR A 103 11.96 -26.39 1.58
C THR A 103 13.40 -26.05 1.20
N GLU A 104 13.62 -25.12 0.26
CA GLU A 104 14.96 -24.64 -0.07
C GLU A 104 15.64 -23.97 1.14
N ARG A 105 14.91 -23.17 1.93
CA ARG A 105 15.45 -22.50 3.12
C ARG A 105 15.81 -23.49 4.23
N ILE A 106 14.94 -24.45 4.52
CA ILE A 106 15.21 -25.48 5.53
C ILE A 106 16.37 -26.36 5.10
N SER A 107 16.39 -26.77 3.83
CA SER A 107 17.53 -27.49 3.25
C SER A 107 18.84 -26.69 3.38
N ALA A 108 18.81 -25.37 3.20
CA ALA A 108 19.97 -24.50 3.38
C ALA A 108 20.40 -24.28 4.84
N LEU A 109 19.49 -24.44 5.81
CA LEU A 109 19.81 -24.38 7.24
C LEU A 109 20.46 -25.67 7.75
N PHE A 110 20.10 -26.82 7.16
CA PHE A 110 20.63 -28.14 7.53
C PHE A 110 21.78 -28.64 6.65
N ALA A 111 21.96 -28.10 5.43
CA ALA A 111 23.14 -28.35 4.60
C ALA A 111 24.31 -27.48 5.10
N GLY A 112 25.27 -28.08 5.79
CA GLY A 112 26.45 -27.40 6.33
C GLY A 112 27.25 -26.56 5.32
N ARG A 113 28.26 -25.84 5.83
CA ARG A 113 29.03 -24.72 5.19
C ARG A 113 29.56 -24.92 3.75
N LEU A 114 29.48 -26.10 3.15
CA LEU A 114 29.97 -26.40 1.79
C LEU A 114 28.96 -26.11 0.66
N ALA A 115 27.67 -25.91 0.95
CA ALA A 115 26.66 -25.54 -0.08
C ALA A 115 26.51 -24.02 -0.28
N ARG A 116 27.34 -23.21 0.39
CA ARG A 116 27.18 -21.74 0.46
C ARG A 116 27.51 -20.99 -0.84
N MET A 117 27.94 -21.68 -1.90
CA MET A 117 28.35 -21.09 -3.18
C MET A 117 27.35 -21.20 -4.34
N ARG A 118 26.13 -21.71 -4.13
CA ARG A 118 25.12 -21.73 -5.20
C ARG A 118 23.85 -20.99 -4.78
N ARG A 119 23.95 -19.65 -4.73
CA ARG A 119 22.81 -18.75 -4.43
C ARG A 119 21.82 -18.78 -5.60
N LYS A 120 20.85 -19.70 -5.59
CA LYS A 120 19.66 -19.63 -6.45
C LYS A 120 18.67 -18.58 -5.89
N LYS A 121 17.92 -17.96 -6.80
CA LYS A 121 17.13 -16.72 -6.61
C LYS A 121 15.99 -16.92 -5.59
N ARG A 122 15.72 -15.90 -4.76
CA ARG A 122 14.80 -15.92 -3.59
C ARG A 122 13.33 -15.58 -3.89
N PHE A 123 12.90 -15.60 -5.15
CA PHE A 123 11.53 -15.22 -5.55
C PHE A 123 10.75 -16.47 -5.95
N ALA A 124 9.46 -16.53 -5.63
CA ALA A 124 8.59 -17.67 -5.90
C ALA A 124 8.61 -18.00 -7.41
N LYS A 125 9.13 -19.18 -7.76
CA LYS A 125 9.35 -19.59 -9.15
C LYS A 125 8.33 -20.64 -9.58
N GLN A 126 7.74 -20.39 -10.75
CA GLN A 126 7.14 -21.33 -11.70
C GLN A 126 5.71 -21.84 -11.42
N GLY A 127 4.74 -20.95 -11.59
CA GLY A 127 3.50 -21.25 -12.31
C GLY A 127 3.65 -20.89 -13.79
N SER A 128 2.79 -21.42 -14.66
CA SER A 128 2.72 -21.05 -16.09
C SER A 128 2.80 -19.54 -16.32
N LYS A 129 3.33 -19.11 -17.47
CA LYS A 129 3.30 -17.69 -17.89
C LYS A 129 2.57 -17.49 -19.21
N TRP A 130 2.13 -16.27 -19.47
CA TRP A 130 1.72 -15.89 -20.81
C TRP A 130 2.94 -15.75 -21.73
N TYR A 131 2.82 -16.26 -22.96
CA TYR A 131 3.86 -16.13 -23.99
C TYR A 131 3.65 -14.92 -24.90
N LYS A 132 2.61 -14.13 -24.63
CA LYS A 132 2.31 -12.87 -25.29
C LYS A 132 2.36 -11.73 -24.29
N GLN A 133 2.68 -10.53 -24.79
CA GLN A 133 2.80 -9.31 -23.99
C GLN A 133 1.52 -8.49 -23.93
N HIS A 134 0.70 -8.57 -25.00
CA HIS A 134 -0.59 -7.89 -25.07
C HIS A 134 -1.67 -8.86 -24.60
N LEU A 135 -2.24 -8.59 -23.44
CA LEU A 135 -3.24 -9.43 -22.79
C LEU A 135 -4.59 -8.70 -22.77
N SER A 136 -5.62 -9.41 -23.20
CA SER A 136 -6.99 -8.91 -23.16
C SER A 136 -7.66 -9.32 -21.86
N TYR A 137 -8.46 -8.43 -21.26
CA TYR A 137 -9.23 -8.76 -20.06
C TYR A 137 -10.70 -8.41 -20.20
N ARG A 138 -11.54 -9.04 -19.37
CA ARG A 138 -12.98 -8.74 -19.28
C ARG A 138 -13.47 -8.82 -17.84
N LEU A 139 -14.19 -7.78 -17.42
CA LEU A 139 -15.10 -7.84 -16.28
C LEU A 139 -16.43 -8.45 -16.73
N VAL A 140 -16.76 -9.65 -16.26
CA VAL A 140 -17.95 -10.40 -16.69
C VAL A 140 -19.21 -9.90 -15.99
N ASN A 141 -19.13 -9.64 -14.69
CA ASN A 141 -20.18 -9.10 -13.85
C ASN A 141 -19.54 -8.33 -12.66
N TRP A 142 -20.35 -7.71 -11.81
CA TRP A 142 -19.90 -6.96 -10.64
C TRP A 142 -20.96 -6.97 -9.53
N PRO A 143 -20.59 -6.68 -8.27
CA PRO A 143 -21.55 -6.54 -7.18
C PRO A 143 -22.46 -5.33 -7.40
N GLN A 144 -23.78 -5.56 -7.42
CA GLN A 144 -24.79 -4.54 -7.77
C GLN A 144 -24.83 -3.35 -6.81
N HIS A 145 -24.35 -3.50 -5.58
CA HIS A 145 -24.30 -2.41 -4.61
C HIS A 145 -23.15 -1.42 -4.86
N LEU A 146 -22.24 -1.72 -5.79
CA LEU A 146 -21.19 -0.81 -6.24
C LEU A 146 -21.53 -0.27 -7.64
N PRO A 147 -21.26 1.02 -7.91
CA PRO A 147 -21.41 1.56 -9.27
C PRO A 147 -20.51 0.80 -10.24
N GLU A 148 -21.09 0.19 -11.29
CA GLU A 148 -20.36 -0.47 -12.40
C GLU A 148 -19.14 0.35 -12.83
N PRO A 149 -19.28 1.66 -13.05
CA PRO A 149 -18.17 2.42 -13.58
C PRO A 149 -16.98 2.46 -12.61
N ALA A 150 -17.24 2.63 -11.30
CA ALA A 150 -16.21 2.63 -10.28
C ALA A 150 -15.51 1.26 -10.17
N VAL A 151 -16.25 0.16 -10.36
CA VAL A 151 -15.70 -1.21 -10.38
C VAL A 151 -14.83 -1.43 -11.62
N ARG A 152 -15.31 -1.09 -12.83
CA ARG A 152 -14.51 -1.14 -14.06
C ARG A 152 -13.25 -0.28 -13.93
N GLY A 153 -13.36 0.82 -13.19
CA GLY A 153 -12.23 1.63 -12.83
C GLY A 153 -11.19 0.89 -11.99
N ALA A 154 -11.60 0.32 -10.85
CA ALA A 154 -10.74 -0.48 -10.00
C ALA A 154 -10.03 -1.62 -10.76
N VAL A 155 -10.73 -2.27 -11.68
CA VAL A 155 -10.17 -3.29 -12.57
C VAL A 155 -9.05 -2.72 -13.44
N ARG A 156 -9.30 -1.62 -14.16
CA ARG A 156 -8.30 -0.99 -15.03
C ARG A 156 -7.06 -0.57 -14.24
N ALA A 157 -7.26 0.03 -13.08
CA ALA A 157 -6.19 0.42 -12.17
C ALA A 157 -5.35 -0.78 -11.71
N ALA A 158 -6.00 -1.90 -11.39
CA ALA A 158 -5.32 -3.12 -10.97
C ALA A 158 -4.47 -3.74 -12.11
N PHE A 159 -4.93 -3.69 -13.36
CA PHE A 159 -4.10 -4.06 -14.51
C PHE A 159 -2.94 -3.08 -14.75
N GLN A 160 -3.21 -1.77 -14.63
CA GLN A 160 -2.16 -0.75 -14.73
C GLN A 160 -1.05 -0.92 -13.69
N LEU A 161 -1.42 -1.42 -12.50
CA LEU A 161 -0.46 -1.74 -11.43
C LEU A 161 0.67 -2.64 -11.95
N TRP A 162 0.30 -3.67 -12.72
CA TRP A 162 1.22 -4.68 -13.24
C TRP A 162 1.90 -4.23 -14.54
N SER A 163 1.21 -3.51 -15.44
CA SER A 163 1.85 -2.98 -16.66
C SER A 163 2.93 -1.95 -16.35
N ASN A 164 2.75 -1.13 -15.30
CA ASN A 164 3.72 -0.11 -14.91
C ASN A 164 5.08 -0.69 -14.48
N VAL A 165 5.13 -1.98 -14.14
CA VAL A 165 6.33 -2.64 -13.64
C VAL A 165 6.79 -3.82 -14.49
N SER A 166 6.12 -4.11 -15.61
CA SER A 166 6.44 -5.24 -16.49
C SER A 166 6.37 -4.84 -17.97
N ALA A 167 6.79 -5.72 -18.88
CA ALA A 167 6.60 -5.52 -20.33
C ALA A 167 5.19 -5.89 -20.83
N LEU A 168 4.22 -6.04 -19.93
CA LEU A 168 2.85 -6.41 -20.29
C LEU A 168 2.00 -5.18 -20.59
N GLU A 169 1.13 -5.33 -21.58
CA GLU A 169 0.10 -4.35 -21.94
C GLU A 169 -1.27 -4.98 -21.85
N PHE A 170 -2.23 -4.23 -21.28
CA PHE A 170 -3.58 -4.73 -21.02
C PHE A 170 -4.63 -3.88 -21.72
N TRP A 171 -5.65 -4.52 -22.28
CA TRP A 171 -6.80 -3.85 -22.86
C TRP A 171 -8.10 -4.60 -22.56
N GLU A 172 -9.20 -3.86 -22.39
CA GLU A 172 -10.51 -4.44 -22.09
C GLU A 172 -11.19 -4.94 -23.37
N ALA A 173 -11.50 -6.23 -23.43
CA ALA A 173 -12.10 -6.88 -24.59
C ALA A 173 -13.61 -6.58 -24.73
N PRO A 174 -14.09 -6.15 -25.91
CA PRO A 174 -15.52 -6.04 -26.21
C PRO A 174 -16.22 -7.37 -25.98
N ALA A 175 -17.48 -7.37 -25.55
CA ALA A 175 -18.25 -8.57 -25.18
C ALA A 175 -18.27 -9.69 -26.25
N THR A 176 -18.06 -9.34 -27.52
CA THR A 176 -18.09 -10.23 -28.67
C THR A 176 -16.84 -11.08 -28.88
N VAL A 177 -15.71 -10.77 -28.25
CA VAL A 177 -14.41 -11.44 -28.51
C VAL A 177 -13.90 -12.16 -27.26
N PRO A 178 -13.43 -13.42 -27.29
CA PRO A 178 -12.86 -14.05 -26.10
C PRO A 178 -11.74 -13.21 -25.46
N ALA A 179 -11.71 -13.15 -24.12
CA ALA A 179 -10.68 -12.43 -23.37
C ALA A 179 -9.70 -13.43 -22.72
N ASP A 180 -8.44 -13.05 -22.59
CA ASP A 180 -7.40 -13.88 -21.96
C ASP A 180 -7.58 -13.99 -20.46
N ILE A 181 -8.00 -12.87 -19.84
CA ILE A 181 -8.23 -12.78 -18.40
C ILE A 181 -9.69 -12.42 -18.14
N ARG A 182 -10.40 -13.24 -17.36
CA ARG A 182 -11.81 -13.04 -17.03
C ARG A 182 -11.97 -12.85 -15.53
N LEU A 183 -12.61 -11.74 -15.15
CA LEU A 183 -12.91 -11.39 -13.77
C LEU A 183 -14.41 -11.59 -13.53
N THR A 184 -14.78 -12.48 -12.61
CA THR A 184 -16.19 -12.86 -12.37
C THR A 184 -16.50 -12.98 -10.88
N PHE A 185 -17.65 -12.50 -10.46
CA PHE A 185 -18.18 -12.63 -9.10
C PHE A 185 -19.16 -13.78 -9.05
N PHE A 186 -18.91 -14.74 -8.16
CA PHE A 186 -19.74 -15.93 -7.96
C PHE A 186 -20.19 -16.06 -6.52
N GLN A 187 -21.18 -16.91 -6.28
CA GLN A 187 -21.67 -17.24 -4.95
C GLN A 187 -21.60 -18.75 -4.77
N GLY A 188 -21.09 -19.21 -3.63
CA GLY A 188 -21.01 -20.64 -3.30
C GLY A 188 -20.23 -21.46 -4.34
N ASP A 189 -20.74 -22.65 -4.64
CA ASP A 189 -20.21 -23.51 -5.70
C ASP A 189 -20.50 -22.90 -7.09
N HIS A 190 -19.45 -22.78 -7.89
CA HIS A 190 -19.48 -22.20 -9.23
C HIS A 190 -18.75 -23.07 -10.26
N ASN A 191 -18.75 -24.39 -10.04
CA ASN A 191 -18.33 -25.43 -11.00
C ASN A 191 -16.86 -25.36 -11.43
N ASP A 192 -15.96 -24.85 -10.58
CA ASP A 192 -14.52 -24.82 -10.82
C ASP A 192 -13.71 -25.67 -9.83
N GLY A 193 -14.39 -26.50 -9.04
CA GLY A 193 -13.84 -27.49 -8.11
C GLY A 193 -14.46 -27.35 -6.72
N LEU A 194 -14.76 -28.48 -6.06
CA LEU A 194 -15.42 -28.47 -4.74
C LEU A 194 -14.63 -27.69 -3.67
N GLY A 195 -13.30 -27.70 -3.73
CA GLY A 195 -12.44 -26.93 -2.81
C GLY A 195 -12.42 -25.41 -3.06
N ASN A 196 -12.97 -24.96 -4.19
CA ASN A 196 -13.02 -23.56 -4.62
C ASN A 196 -14.39 -22.91 -4.36
N ALA A 197 -15.36 -23.65 -3.83
CA ALA A 197 -16.65 -23.06 -3.46
C ALA A 197 -16.45 -21.93 -2.42
N PHE A 198 -17.12 -20.78 -2.65
CA PHE A 198 -17.06 -19.67 -1.73
C PHE A 198 -17.86 -19.94 -0.46
N ASP A 199 -17.31 -19.51 0.68
CA ASP A 199 -17.82 -19.79 2.03
C ASP A 199 -18.72 -18.68 2.59
N GLY A 200 -19.03 -17.67 1.78
CA GLY A 200 -19.83 -16.53 2.18
C GLY A 200 -19.00 -15.52 2.98
N PRO A 201 -19.61 -14.73 3.88
CA PRO A 201 -18.92 -13.60 4.48
C PRO A 201 -17.70 -13.95 5.33
N GLY A 202 -16.48 -13.96 4.78
CA GLY A 202 -15.29 -14.35 5.55
C GLY A 202 -14.23 -15.02 4.70
N GLY A 203 -13.42 -15.86 5.34
CA GLY A 203 -12.73 -16.95 4.67
C GLY A 203 -12.01 -16.58 3.37
N ALA A 204 -12.44 -17.18 2.26
CA ALA A 204 -11.83 -17.00 0.95
C ALA A 204 -12.51 -15.86 0.18
N LEU A 205 -11.82 -14.71 0.05
CA LEU A 205 -12.41 -13.54 -0.62
C LEU A 205 -12.51 -13.69 -2.13
N ALA A 206 -11.53 -14.37 -2.70
CA ALA A 206 -11.34 -14.55 -4.13
C ALA A 206 -10.31 -15.66 -4.36
N HIS A 207 -10.27 -16.18 -5.58
CA HIS A 207 -9.18 -17.02 -6.07
C HIS A 207 -8.98 -16.81 -7.55
N ALA A 208 -7.82 -17.21 -8.04
CA ALA A 208 -7.48 -17.10 -9.44
C ALA A 208 -6.74 -18.33 -9.96
N PHE A 209 -6.94 -18.58 -11.26
CA PHE A 209 -6.26 -19.61 -12.01
C PHE A 209 -5.09 -19.00 -12.78
N LEU A 210 -3.95 -19.67 -12.68
CA LEU A 210 -2.71 -19.32 -13.36
C LEU A 210 -2.90 -19.20 -14.91
N PRO A 211 -1.94 -18.58 -15.62
CA PRO A 211 -1.96 -18.44 -17.08
C PRO A 211 -2.31 -19.74 -17.83
N ARG A 212 -3.01 -19.58 -18.97
CA ARG A 212 -3.74 -20.57 -19.80
C ARG A 212 -5.22 -20.69 -19.50
N ARG A 213 -5.63 -20.63 -18.23
CA ARG A 213 -7.05 -20.53 -17.86
C ARG A 213 -7.46 -19.07 -17.67
N GLY A 214 -6.64 -18.28 -16.97
CA GLY A 214 -6.78 -16.82 -16.94
C GLY A 214 -8.12 -16.36 -16.34
N GLU A 215 -8.53 -16.97 -15.23
CA GLU A 215 -9.79 -16.66 -14.58
C GLU A 215 -9.50 -16.20 -13.15
N ALA A 216 -10.15 -15.11 -12.72
CA ALA A 216 -10.18 -14.71 -11.32
C ALA A 216 -11.63 -14.59 -10.87
N HIS A 217 -11.94 -15.29 -9.78
CA HIS A 217 -13.26 -15.39 -9.20
C HIS A 217 -13.27 -14.66 -7.86
N PHE A 218 -14.35 -13.94 -7.60
CA PHE A 218 -14.52 -13.14 -6.39
C PHE A 218 -15.79 -13.58 -5.68
N ASP A 219 -15.75 -13.70 -4.36
CA ASP A 219 -16.94 -14.04 -3.59
C ASP A 219 -17.92 -12.86 -3.61
N ARG A 220 -19.10 -13.09 -4.19
CA ARG A 220 -20.16 -12.10 -4.32
C ARG A 220 -20.81 -11.75 -2.98
N ASP A 221 -20.78 -12.65 -2.00
CA ASP A 221 -21.39 -12.44 -0.68
C ASP A 221 -20.57 -11.48 0.20
N GLU A 222 -19.38 -11.12 -0.26
CA GLU A 222 -18.54 -10.19 0.45
C GLU A 222 -19.02 -8.74 0.36
N ARG A 223 -18.92 -8.04 1.49
CA ARG A 223 -19.16 -6.58 1.56
C ARG A 223 -18.00 -5.81 0.92
N TRP A 224 -17.95 -5.86 -0.42
CA TRP A 224 -16.99 -5.15 -1.24
C TRP A 224 -17.13 -3.64 -1.07
N SER A 225 -15.98 -2.98 -1.03
CA SER A 225 -15.86 -1.54 -0.89
C SER A 225 -14.68 -1.05 -1.71
N LEU A 226 -14.79 0.18 -2.20
CA LEU A 226 -13.73 0.88 -2.91
C LEU A 226 -13.02 1.91 -2.02
N SER A 227 -13.50 2.09 -0.79
CA SER A 227 -12.91 3.00 0.21
C SER A 227 -11.82 2.33 1.04
N ARG A 228 -10.93 3.14 1.63
CA ARG A 228 -9.92 2.67 2.61
C ARG A 228 -10.50 2.26 3.96
N ARG A 229 -11.66 2.81 4.33
CA ARG A 229 -12.15 2.81 5.72
C ARG A 229 -13.28 1.82 6.00
N ARG A 230 -13.93 1.27 4.97
CA ARG A 230 -15.09 0.39 5.11
C ARG A 230 -14.92 -0.85 4.25
N GLY A 231 -15.47 -1.98 4.71
CA GLY A 231 -15.59 -3.22 3.94
C GLY A 231 -14.26 -3.83 3.50
N ARG A 232 -14.35 -4.78 2.56
CA ARG A 232 -13.18 -5.42 1.94
C ARG A 232 -12.81 -4.64 0.69
N ASN A 233 -11.56 -4.17 0.62
CA ASN A 233 -11.15 -3.29 -0.46
C ASN A 233 -10.99 -4.08 -1.76
N LEU A 234 -11.93 -3.87 -2.69
CA LEU A 234 -12.01 -4.63 -3.94
C LEU A 234 -10.77 -4.42 -4.82
N PHE A 235 -10.21 -3.21 -4.83
CA PHE A 235 -9.00 -2.91 -5.62
C PHE A 235 -7.78 -3.73 -5.17
N VAL A 236 -7.57 -3.89 -3.87
CA VAL A 236 -6.45 -4.70 -3.36
C VAL A 236 -6.61 -6.16 -3.76
N VAL A 237 -7.82 -6.70 -3.63
CA VAL A 237 -8.09 -8.10 -3.98
C VAL A 237 -7.95 -8.30 -5.49
N LEU A 238 -8.53 -7.42 -6.32
CA LEU A 238 -8.34 -7.43 -7.77
C LEU A 238 -6.86 -7.44 -8.15
N ALA A 239 -6.06 -6.55 -7.57
CA ALA A 239 -4.64 -6.45 -7.86
C ALA A 239 -3.88 -7.73 -7.51
N HIS A 240 -4.21 -8.36 -6.39
CA HIS A 240 -3.65 -9.64 -5.96
C HIS A 240 -4.03 -10.77 -6.92
N GLU A 241 -5.33 -10.96 -7.18
CA GLU A 241 -5.83 -12.04 -8.05
C GLU A 241 -5.31 -11.89 -9.48
N ILE A 242 -5.21 -10.67 -10.00
CA ILE A 242 -4.58 -10.43 -11.31
C ILE A 242 -3.13 -10.92 -11.29
N GLY A 243 -2.38 -10.72 -10.21
CA GLY A 243 -1.03 -11.26 -10.07
C GLY A 243 -0.97 -12.78 -10.27
N HIS A 244 -1.94 -13.53 -9.73
CA HIS A 244 -2.08 -14.96 -10.00
C HIS A 244 -2.41 -15.26 -11.46
N THR A 245 -3.33 -14.51 -12.08
CA THR A 245 -3.62 -14.68 -13.52
C THR A 245 -2.41 -14.39 -14.41
N LEU A 246 -1.37 -13.71 -13.88
CA LEU A 246 -0.08 -13.47 -14.53
C LEU A 246 0.98 -14.54 -14.19
N GLY A 247 0.69 -15.50 -13.32
CA GLY A 247 1.59 -16.60 -13.00
C GLY A 247 2.40 -16.39 -11.71
N LEU A 248 2.07 -15.38 -10.91
CA LEU A 248 2.69 -15.16 -9.61
C LEU A 248 2.07 -16.10 -8.58
N ALA A 249 2.90 -16.71 -7.75
CA ALA A 249 2.48 -17.48 -6.58
C ALA A 249 2.45 -16.60 -5.33
N HIS A 250 1.91 -17.12 -4.23
CA HIS A 250 1.94 -16.40 -2.96
C HIS A 250 3.38 -16.12 -2.50
N SER A 251 3.60 -14.87 -2.10
CA SER A 251 4.86 -14.41 -1.54
C SER A 251 4.88 -14.66 -0.02
N PRO A 252 5.99 -15.19 0.52
CA PRO A 252 6.19 -15.25 1.96
C PRO A 252 6.60 -13.89 2.56
N ALA A 253 6.70 -12.82 1.77
CA ALA A 253 7.09 -11.51 2.26
C ALA A 253 5.87 -10.78 2.88
N PRO A 254 5.94 -10.34 4.15
CA PRO A 254 4.79 -9.80 4.91
C PRO A 254 4.13 -8.55 4.30
N ARG A 255 4.83 -7.84 3.42
CA ARG A 255 4.38 -6.57 2.84
C ARG A 255 4.15 -6.66 1.33
N ALA A 256 4.31 -7.86 0.75
CA ALA A 256 4.03 -8.12 -0.64
C ALA A 256 2.53 -8.04 -0.90
N LEU A 257 2.17 -7.56 -2.09
CA LEU A 257 0.79 -7.64 -2.55
C LEU A 257 0.38 -9.11 -2.68
N MET A 258 1.27 -9.95 -3.20
CA MET A 258 1.04 -11.40 -3.35
C MET A 258 1.15 -12.18 -2.04
N ALA A 259 1.18 -11.54 -0.86
CA ALA A 259 1.05 -12.29 0.40
C ALA A 259 -0.37 -12.89 0.51
N PRO A 260 -0.54 -14.12 1.03
CA PRO A 260 -1.82 -14.82 1.01
C PRO A 260 -2.94 -14.10 1.77
N TYR A 261 -2.57 -13.35 2.81
CA TYR A 261 -3.49 -12.48 3.52
C TYR A 261 -3.45 -11.08 2.93
N TYR A 262 -4.61 -10.60 2.48
CA TYR A 262 -4.69 -9.32 1.80
C TYR A 262 -4.16 -8.17 2.65
N LYS A 263 -3.31 -7.38 2.01
CA LYS A 263 -2.73 -6.17 2.58
C LYS A 263 -3.83 -5.14 2.85
N ARG A 264 -3.80 -4.50 4.02
CA ARG A 264 -4.66 -3.34 4.26
C ARG A 264 -4.17 -2.18 3.40
N LEU A 265 -5.08 -1.49 2.72
CA LEU A 265 -4.75 -0.32 1.91
C LEU A 265 -4.24 0.82 2.80
N GLY A 266 -2.92 0.97 2.85
CA GLY A 266 -2.19 1.94 3.67
C GLY A 266 -1.71 3.15 2.87
N ARG A 267 -0.78 3.93 3.45
CA ARG A 267 -0.05 5.00 2.75
C ARG A 267 1.20 4.49 2.01
N ASP A 268 1.57 3.25 2.26
CA ASP A 268 2.72 2.58 1.66
C ASP A 268 2.43 2.14 0.22
N ALA A 269 3.49 2.01 -0.58
CA ALA A 269 3.42 1.38 -1.90
C ALA A 269 2.68 0.03 -1.83
N LEU A 270 1.71 -0.18 -2.73
CA LEU A 270 0.89 -1.39 -2.76
C LEU A 270 1.74 -2.60 -3.17
N LEU A 271 2.47 -2.47 -4.29
CA LEU A 271 3.49 -3.43 -4.70
C LEU A 271 4.75 -3.30 -3.85
N SER A 272 5.28 -4.44 -3.40
CA SER A 272 6.61 -4.55 -2.83
C SER A 272 7.66 -4.84 -3.91
N TRP A 273 8.93 -4.75 -3.55
CA TRP A 273 10.02 -5.20 -4.42
C TRP A 273 9.96 -6.68 -4.76
N ASP A 274 9.38 -7.51 -3.89
CA ASP A 274 9.20 -8.94 -4.15
C ASP A 274 8.26 -9.16 -5.33
N ASP A 275 7.12 -8.45 -5.33
CA ASP A 275 6.13 -8.50 -6.40
C ASP A 275 6.71 -8.01 -7.74
N VAL A 276 7.43 -6.88 -7.71
CA VAL A 276 8.05 -6.28 -8.90
C VAL A 276 9.09 -7.22 -9.51
N LEU A 277 9.96 -7.81 -8.68
CA LEU A 277 11.00 -8.71 -9.17
C LEU A 277 10.40 -10.01 -9.71
N ALA A 278 9.35 -10.53 -9.09
CA ALA A 278 8.66 -11.73 -9.56
C ALA A 278 8.02 -11.52 -10.94
N VAL A 279 7.25 -10.44 -11.14
CA VAL A 279 6.61 -10.17 -12.44
C VAL A 279 7.63 -9.83 -13.54
N GLN A 280 8.71 -9.12 -13.20
CA GLN A 280 9.79 -8.82 -14.15
C GLN A 280 10.60 -10.05 -14.53
N ASP A 281 10.75 -11.06 -13.66
CA ASP A 281 11.40 -12.32 -14.02
C ASP A 281 10.57 -13.10 -15.05
N LEU A 282 9.23 -12.99 -15.02
CA LEU A 282 8.34 -13.64 -15.99
C LEU A 282 8.27 -12.89 -17.34
N TYR A 283 8.15 -11.57 -17.29
CA TYR A 283 7.76 -10.75 -18.46
C TYR A 283 8.79 -9.71 -18.87
N GLY A 284 9.83 -9.48 -18.07
CA GLY A 284 10.81 -8.42 -18.29
C GLY A 284 10.33 -7.06 -17.79
N LYS A 285 11.20 -6.04 -17.95
CA LYS A 285 10.95 -4.65 -17.57
C LYS A 285 10.11 -3.94 -18.64
N PRO A 286 9.43 -2.82 -18.31
CA PRO A 286 8.67 -2.03 -19.28
C PRO A 286 9.53 -1.59 -20.48
N GLN A 287 8.97 -1.67 -21.69
CA GLN A 287 9.65 -1.25 -22.92
C GLN A 287 9.58 0.27 -23.06
N GLY A 288 10.63 0.95 -22.61
CA GLY A 288 10.75 2.41 -22.61
C GLY A 288 11.76 2.81 -21.54
N GLY A 289 13.01 3.06 -21.96
CA GLY A 289 14.21 3.10 -21.12
C GLY A 289 14.28 4.14 -19.98
N SER A 290 13.17 4.73 -19.52
CA SER A 290 13.09 5.58 -18.33
C SER A 290 11.65 5.73 -17.86
N VAL A 291 11.03 4.66 -17.38
CA VAL A 291 9.91 4.79 -16.45
C VAL A 291 10.43 4.29 -15.11
N ALA A 292 10.81 5.24 -14.24
CA ALA A 292 10.97 4.93 -12.83
C ALA A 292 9.71 4.19 -12.41
N ILE A 293 9.87 2.98 -11.87
CA ILE A 293 8.82 2.18 -11.25
C ILE A 293 8.15 3.06 -10.18
N GLN A 294 7.18 3.87 -10.59
CA GLN A 294 6.22 4.51 -9.71
C GLN A 294 5.40 3.34 -9.21
N LEU A 295 5.82 2.76 -8.08
CA LEU A 295 5.02 1.76 -7.37
C LEU A 295 3.63 2.40 -7.19
N PRO A 296 2.59 1.94 -7.90
CA PRO A 296 1.38 2.75 -8.10
C PRO A 296 0.52 2.93 -6.84
N GLY A 297 0.98 2.46 -5.68
CA GLY A 297 0.24 2.52 -4.42
C GLY A 297 -0.06 3.92 -3.89
N LYS A 298 0.58 4.99 -4.38
CA LYS A 298 0.26 6.36 -3.96
C LYS A 298 -0.93 6.98 -4.71
N LEU A 299 -1.31 6.46 -5.88
CA LEU A 299 -2.31 7.06 -6.77
C LEU A 299 -3.75 6.56 -6.58
N PHE A 300 -3.96 5.51 -5.78
CA PHE A 300 -5.26 4.83 -5.68
C PHE A 300 -5.85 4.91 -4.26
N THR A 301 -5.82 6.10 -3.66
CA THR A 301 -6.31 6.27 -2.28
C THR A 301 -7.83 6.32 -2.18
N ASP A 302 -8.55 6.80 -3.20
CA ASP A 302 -10.01 6.90 -3.19
C ASP A 302 -10.61 6.74 -4.61
N PHE A 303 -11.22 5.57 -4.90
CA PHE A 303 -11.99 5.34 -6.12
C PHE A 303 -13.36 6.04 -6.12
N GLU A 304 -13.77 6.67 -5.00
CA GLU A 304 -14.96 7.53 -4.93
C GLU A 304 -14.84 8.78 -5.82
N ALA A 305 -13.61 9.15 -6.24
CA ALA A 305 -13.36 10.31 -7.11
C ALA A 305 -13.39 9.99 -8.62
N TRP A 306 -13.63 8.74 -9.03
CA TRP A 306 -13.60 8.35 -10.44
C TRP A 306 -14.99 8.08 -11.01
N ASP A 307 -15.58 9.08 -11.66
CA ASP A 307 -16.79 8.96 -12.49
C ASP A 307 -16.42 8.66 -13.97
N PRO A 308 -16.84 7.51 -14.53
CA PRO A 308 -16.55 7.06 -15.90
C PRO A 308 -17.58 7.44 -16.95
N HIS A 309 -18.54 8.32 -16.66
CA HIS A 309 -19.31 8.99 -17.73
C HIS A 309 -18.51 10.04 -18.52
N ARG A 310 -17.20 10.15 -18.30
CA ARG A 310 -16.31 11.02 -19.09
C ARG A 310 -15.88 10.37 -20.41
N THR A 311 -16.86 10.05 -21.25
CA THR A 311 -16.66 9.81 -22.69
C THR A 311 -16.23 11.09 -23.39
N GLN A 312 -15.27 10.98 -24.30
CA GLN A 312 -14.82 12.05 -25.18
C GLN A 312 -16.00 12.68 -25.93
N GLY A 313 -16.38 13.90 -25.57
CA GLY A 313 -17.42 14.66 -26.24
C GLY A 313 -17.79 15.92 -25.47
N ARG A 314 -17.12 17.04 -25.79
CA ARG A 314 -17.30 18.41 -25.26
C ARG A 314 -17.19 18.57 -23.72
N ARG A 315 -16.08 19.18 -23.30
CA ARG A 315 -15.86 19.76 -21.97
C ARG A 315 -17.09 20.58 -21.51
N PRO A 316 -17.68 20.33 -20.34
CA PRO A 316 -17.90 21.42 -19.40
C PRO A 316 -16.51 21.76 -18.81
N GLU A 317 -16.15 23.03 -18.84
CA GLU A 317 -14.91 23.55 -18.27
C GLU A 317 -14.71 22.99 -16.85
N ILE A 318 -13.64 22.21 -16.63
CA ILE A 318 -13.06 22.16 -15.27
C ILE A 318 -12.51 23.56 -15.08
N GLN A 319 -13.29 24.42 -14.43
CA GLN A 319 -12.83 25.76 -14.08
C GLN A 319 -11.91 25.59 -12.89
N GLY A 320 -10.59 25.60 -13.13
CA GLY A 320 -9.60 25.62 -12.06
C GLY A 320 -8.45 24.62 -12.22
N PRO A 321 -7.37 24.81 -11.45
CA PRO A 321 -6.18 23.96 -11.51
C PRO A 321 -6.44 22.55 -10.96
N LYS A 322 -5.78 21.54 -11.54
CA LYS A 322 -5.95 20.13 -11.13
C LYS A 322 -5.68 19.86 -9.65
N TYR A 323 -4.76 20.60 -9.03
CA TYR A 323 -4.45 20.40 -7.62
C TYR A 323 -5.63 20.76 -6.72
N CYS A 324 -6.50 21.71 -7.10
CA CYS A 324 -7.67 22.11 -6.29
C CYS A 324 -8.72 21.00 -6.10
N HIS A 325 -8.74 20.03 -7.00
CA HIS A 325 -9.68 18.89 -6.96
C HIS A 325 -8.99 17.58 -6.49
N ALA A 326 -7.71 17.64 -6.13
CA ALA A 326 -6.88 16.49 -5.79
C ALA A 326 -5.91 16.85 -4.66
N SER A 327 -4.78 16.14 -4.55
CA SER A 327 -3.66 16.46 -3.66
C SER A 327 -2.46 16.98 -4.46
N PHE A 328 -1.55 17.71 -3.80
CA PHE A 328 -0.25 18.08 -4.35
C PHE A 328 0.88 17.31 -3.66
N ASP A 329 2.02 17.19 -4.34
CA ASP A 329 3.21 16.48 -3.84
C ASP A 329 4.07 17.36 -2.93
N ALA A 330 4.16 18.66 -3.25
CA ALA A 330 4.87 19.65 -2.45
C ALA A 330 4.31 21.05 -2.73
N ILE A 331 4.54 21.98 -1.80
CA ILE A 331 4.19 23.40 -1.96
C ILE A 331 5.28 24.26 -1.31
N THR A 332 5.57 25.42 -1.90
CA THR A 332 6.45 26.44 -1.31
C THR A 332 6.02 27.83 -1.75
N VAL A 333 6.57 28.85 -1.10
CA VAL A 333 6.34 30.26 -1.38
C VAL A 333 7.68 31.00 -1.55
N ASP A 334 7.76 31.95 -2.47
CA ASP A 334 8.94 32.83 -2.62
C ASP A 334 8.82 34.14 -1.82
N GLY A 335 9.86 34.99 -1.89
CA GLY A 335 9.88 36.30 -1.24
C GLY A 335 8.82 37.29 -1.76
N GLN A 336 8.23 37.04 -2.94
CA GLN A 336 7.14 37.84 -3.52
C GLN A 336 5.76 37.29 -3.16
N GLN A 337 5.68 36.30 -2.24
CA GLN A 337 4.46 35.61 -1.88
C GLN A 337 3.80 34.84 -3.03
N ARG A 338 4.58 34.49 -4.06
CA ARG A 338 4.15 33.63 -5.14
C ARG A 338 4.29 32.18 -4.71
N LEU A 339 3.20 31.44 -4.82
CA LEU A 339 3.16 30.03 -4.46
C LEU A 339 3.56 29.18 -5.64
N TYR A 340 4.26 28.10 -5.35
CA TYR A 340 4.61 27.06 -6.29
C TYR A 340 4.02 25.76 -5.76
N VAL A 341 2.99 25.26 -6.45
CA VAL A 341 2.30 24.01 -6.12
C VAL A 341 2.77 22.94 -7.08
N PHE A 342 3.32 21.85 -6.58
CA PHE A 342 3.92 20.78 -7.39
C PHE A 342 3.05 19.52 -7.37
N GLN A 343 2.76 18.95 -8.53
CA GLN A 343 2.02 17.71 -8.65
C GLN A 343 2.51 16.91 -9.86
N GLY A 344 3.04 15.71 -9.61
CA GLY A 344 3.67 14.89 -10.62
C GLY A 344 4.78 15.65 -11.35
N SER A 345 4.72 15.65 -12.68
CA SER A 345 5.69 16.34 -13.54
C SER A 345 5.36 17.79 -13.84
N HIS A 346 4.37 18.37 -13.16
CA HIS A 346 3.91 19.73 -13.39
C HIS A 346 3.92 20.56 -12.11
N PHE A 347 3.91 21.87 -12.28
CA PHE A 347 3.69 22.82 -11.20
C PHE A 347 2.85 24.01 -11.68
N TRP A 348 2.25 24.71 -10.73
CA TRP A 348 1.52 25.95 -10.96
C TRP A 348 2.13 27.06 -10.16
N GLU A 349 2.14 28.26 -10.73
CA GLU A 349 2.42 29.49 -10.00
C GLU A 349 1.09 30.12 -9.58
N VAL A 350 0.94 30.43 -8.29
CA VAL A 350 -0.21 31.17 -7.78
C VAL A 350 0.26 32.50 -7.26
N THR A 351 -0.29 33.57 -7.82
CA THR A 351 -0.01 34.94 -7.36
C THR A 351 -0.60 35.16 -5.95
N PRO A 352 -0.14 36.17 -5.19
CA PRO A 352 -0.70 36.49 -3.88
C PRO A 352 -2.22 36.74 -3.88
N ASN A 353 -2.75 37.17 -5.03
CA ASN A 353 -4.18 37.45 -5.24
C ASN A 353 -5.00 36.19 -5.58
N GLY A 354 -4.37 35.01 -5.63
CA GLY A 354 -5.04 33.75 -5.98
C GLY A 354 -5.13 33.46 -7.48
N ASN A 355 -4.58 34.31 -8.36
CA ASN A 355 -4.58 33.98 -9.80
C ASN A 355 -3.56 32.87 -10.08
N VAL A 356 -3.99 31.84 -10.82
CA VAL A 356 -3.20 30.64 -11.10
C VAL A 356 -2.74 30.63 -12.55
N SER A 357 -1.49 30.24 -12.78
CA SER A 357 -0.94 30.00 -14.12
C SER A 357 -1.52 28.74 -14.77
N GLU A 358 -1.25 28.55 -16.06
CA GLU A 358 -1.35 27.21 -16.68
C GLU A 358 -0.30 26.25 -16.07
N PRO A 359 -0.51 24.92 -16.14
CA PRO A 359 0.45 23.95 -15.63
C PRO A 359 1.76 24.00 -16.42
N HIS A 360 2.87 24.22 -15.72
CA HIS A 360 4.20 24.24 -16.30
C HIS A 360 4.92 22.89 -16.08
N PRO A 361 5.64 22.35 -17.08
CA PRO A 361 6.46 21.16 -16.87
C PRO A 361 7.63 21.44 -15.91
N LEU A 362 7.77 20.60 -14.88
CA LEU A 362 8.78 20.77 -13.83
C LEU A 362 10.21 20.78 -14.38
N GLN A 363 10.50 19.83 -15.28
CA GLN A 363 11.85 19.64 -15.83
C GLN A 363 12.21 20.67 -16.91
N GLU A 364 11.22 21.38 -17.47
CA GLU A 364 11.47 22.48 -18.40
C GLU A 364 12.03 23.70 -17.65
N ARG A 365 11.48 24.00 -16.47
CA ARG A 365 12.00 25.10 -15.64
C ARG A 365 13.28 24.70 -14.88
N TRP A 366 13.33 23.52 -14.30
CA TRP A 366 14.47 23.05 -13.50
C TRP A 366 15.04 21.77 -14.10
N ALA A 367 15.88 21.95 -15.12
CA ALA A 367 16.54 20.85 -15.81
C ALA A 367 17.39 20.00 -14.84
N GLY A 368 17.25 18.69 -14.92
CA GLY A 368 17.93 17.74 -14.03
C GLY A 368 17.20 17.40 -12.73
N LEU A 369 16.03 18.01 -12.48
CA LEU A 369 15.10 17.47 -11.48
C LEU A 369 14.50 16.14 -11.95
N PRO A 370 14.12 15.26 -11.02
CA PRO A 370 13.30 14.08 -11.31
C PRO A 370 11.87 14.49 -11.74
N PRO A 371 11.11 13.61 -12.41
CA PRO A 371 9.76 13.93 -12.90
C PRO A 371 8.71 14.23 -11.83
N HIS A 372 9.04 14.16 -10.55
CA HIS A 372 8.22 14.63 -9.41
C HIS A 372 9.13 14.75 -8.19
N ILE A 373 8.74 15.56 -7.21
CA ILE A 373 9.48 15.84 -5.98
C ILE A 373 8.64 15.44 -4.76
N GLU A 374 9.25 15.39 -3.57
CA GLU A 374 8.55 15.02 -2.32
C GLU A 374 8.47 16.19 -1.34
N ALA A 375 9.42 17.11 -1.40
CA ALA A 375 9.37 18.35 -0.65
C ALA A 375 10.10 19.46 -1.42
N ALA A 376 9.65 20.68 -1.22
CA ALA A 376 10.27 21.88 -1.76
C ALA A 376 10.24 23.00 -0.72
N ALA A 377 11.25 23.86 -0.73
CA ALA A 377 11.26 25.10 0.03
C ALA A 377 12.06 26.14 -0.74
N VAL A 378 11.66 27.40 -0.65
CA VAL A 378 12.45 28.55 -1.13
C VAL A 378 13.05 29.22 0.08
N SER A 379 14.36 29.46 0.02
CA SER A 379 15.04 30.27 1.01
C SER A 379 14.65 31.72 0.81
N LEU A 380 14.05 32.35 1.81
CA LEU A 380 13.62 33.75 1.71
C LEU A 380 14.79 34.74 1.83
N ASP A 381 15.98 34.27 2.22
CA ASP A 381 17.19 35.09 2.35
C ASP A 381 17.87 35.32 0.99
N ASP A 382 17.97 34.27 0.15
CA ASP A 382 18.69 34.31 -1.13
C ASP A 382 17.81 33.97 -2.35
N GLY A 383 16.56 33.58 -2.14
CA GLY A 383 15.60 33.22 -3.20
C GLY A 383 15.90 31.88 -3.88
N ASP A 384 16.82 31.08 -3.35
CA ASP A 384 17.17 29.80 -3.95
C ASP A 384 16.11 28.73 -3.62
N PHE A 385 15.76 27.94 -4.63
CA PHE A 385 14.85 26.81 -4.52
C PHE A 385 15.61 25.57 -4.07
N TYR A 386 15.07 24.90 -3.06
CA TYR A 386 15.56 23.62 -2.56
C TYR A 386 14.53 22.54 -2.85
N PHE A 387 14.96 21.48 -3.51
CA PHE A 387 14.12 20.34 -3.86
C PHE A 387 14.64 19.05 -3.24
N PHE A 388 13.73 18.18 -2.82
CA PHE A 388 14.06 16.94 -2.15
C PHE A 388 13.32 15.75 -2.79
N LYS A 389 14.04 14.65 -3.00
CA LYS A 389 13.46 13.37 -3.42
C LYS A 389 14.36 12.21 -3.02
N GLY A 390 13.80 11.27 -2.28
CA GLY A 390 14.49 10.08 -1.82
C GLY A 390 15.70 10.44 -0.96
N SER A 391 16.90 10.25 -1.51
CA SER A 391 18.16 10.62 -0.84
C SER A 391 18.94 11.72 -1.57
N ARG A 392 18.29 12.41 -2.52
CA ARG A 392 18.91 13.44 -3.36
C ARG A 392 18.26 14.80 -3.13
N CYS A 393 19.11 15.82 -3.19
CA CYS A 393 18.79 17.20 -2.93
C CYS A 393 19.29 18.04 -4.11
N TRP A 394 18.53 19.06 -4.46
CA TRP A 394 18.90 20.02 -5.49
C TRP A 394 18.73 21.44 -4.96
N ARG A 395 19.60 22.34 -5.42
CA ARG A 395 19.52 23.78 -5.16
C ARG A 395 19.57 24.52 -6.49
N PHE A 396 18.63 25.41 -6.71
CA PHE A 396 18.50 26.19 -7.93
C PHE A 396 18.35 27.67 -7.62
N ARG A 397 18.97 28.52 -8.43
CA ARG A 397 18.76 29.96 -8.45
C ARG A 397 17.95 30.31 -9.68
N GLY A 398 16.66 30.57 -9.50
CA GLY A 398 15.70 30.55 -10.61
C GLY A 398 15.75 29.20 -11.34
N PRO A 399 15.94 29.15 -12.67
CA PRO A 399 16.05 27.89 -13.42
C PRO A 399 17.47 27.29 -13.41
N LYS A 400 18.49 28.03 -12.92
CA LYS A 400 19.89 27.61 -13.02
C LYS A 400 20.28 26.74 -11.81
N PRO A 401 20.84 25.54 -12.02
CA PRO A 401 21.33 24.73 -10.91
C PRO A 401 22.53 25.42 -10.24
N VAL A 402 22.50 25.51 -8.91
CA VAL A 402 23.63 26.05 -8.12
C VAL A 402 24.71 24.99 -7.95
N TRP A 403 24.32 23.72 -7.83
CA TRP A 403 25.24 22.60 -7.76
C TRP A 403 25.42 21.95 -9.12
N SER A 404 26.66 21.63 -9.48
CA SER A 404 26.99 20.93 -10.73
C SER A 404 26.39 19.51 -10.82
N SER A 405 26.02 18.92 -9.69
CA SER A 405 25.36 17.62 -9.60
C SER A 405 24.44 17.53 -8.38
N PRO A 406 23.39 16.67 -8.42
CA PRO A 406 22.52 16.45 -7.27
C PRO A 406 23.31 15.94 -6.08
N GLN A 407 23.11 16.57 -4.92
CA GLN A 407 23.82 16.23 -3.71
C GLN A 407 23.16 15.04 -3.01
N LEU A 408 23.98 14.15 -2.44
CA LEU A 408 23.48 13.10 -1.56
C LEU A 408 23.13 13.72 -0.21
N CYS A 409 21.84 13.93 0.05
CA CYS A 409 21.35 14.54 1.31
C CYS A 409 21.84 13.78 2.56
N ARG A 410 22.07 12.45 2.42
CA ARG A 410 22.52 11.59 3.51
C ARG A 410 23.90 12.00 4.06
N ALA A 411 24.77 12.57 3.23
CA ALA A 411 26.09 13.02 3.69
C ALA A 411 25.98 14.13 4.74
N GLY A 412 24.89 14.89 4.75
CA GLY A 412 24.58 15.91 5.75
C GLY A 412 23.65 15.44 6.88
N GLY A 413 23.31 14.15 6.96
CA GLY A 413 22.43 13.62 8.03
C GLY A 413 20.92 13.76 7.78
N LEU A 414 20.52 14.19 6.59
CA LEU A 414 19.10 14.41 6.25
C LEU A 414 18.29 13.10 6.13
N PRO A 415 16.96 13.15 6.41
CA PRO A 415 16.08 12.00 6.28
C PRO A 415 15.94 11.55 4.82
N ARG A 416 15.61 10.28 4.61
CA ARG A 416 15.18 9.78 3.31
C ARG A 416 13.69 10.04 3.13
N HIS A 417 13.31 10.47 1.94
CA HIS A 417 11.92 10.75 1.55
C HIS A 417 11.21 11.70 2.54
N PRO A 418 11.70 12.95 2.71
CA PRO A 418 11.05 13.91 3.61
C PRO A 418 9.60 14.17 3.17
N ASP A 419 8.73 14.44 4.14
CA ASP A 419 7.30 14.66 3.88
C ASP A 419 7.04 16.12 3.48
N ALA A 420 7.72 17.07 4.12
CA ALA A 420 7.66 18.48 3.77
C ALA A 420 9.00 19.20 4.06
N ALA A 421 9.19 20.35 3.42
CA ALA A 421 10.28 21.26 3.69
C ALA A 421 9.71 22.67 3.88
N LEU A 422 10.30 23.44 4.78
CA LEU A 422 9.85 24.77 5.17
C LEU A 422 11.09 25.65 5.32
N PHE A 423 11.08 26.85 4.76
CA PHE A 423 11.96 27.90 5.25
C PHE A 423 11.30 28.56 6.46
N PHE A 424 11.91 28.46 7.64
CA PHE A 424 11.36 28.99 8.87
C PHE A 424 11.96 30.37 9.16
N PRO A 425 11.19 31.46 8.94
CA PRO A 425 11.73 32.82 9.01
C PRO A 425 12.39 33.18 10.34
N PRO A 426 11.84 32.80 11.52
CA PRO A 426 12.45 33.18 12.80
C PRO A 426 13.88 32.66 12.99
N LEU A 427 14.26 31.56 12.34
CA LEU A 427 15.64 31.02 12.39
C LEU A 427 16.48 31.40 11.17
N GLY A 428 15.86 31.83 10.06
CA GLY A 428 16.52 32.00 8.77
C GLY A 428 17.13 30.70 8.27
N ARG A 429 16.40 29.59 8.40
CA ARG A 429 16.89 28.23 8.14
C ARG A 429 15.81 27.35 7.52
N LEU A 430 16.26 26.36 6.74
CA LEU A 430 15.40 25.29 6.24
C LEU A 430 15.15 24.25 7.33
N ILE A 431 13.90 23.79 7.38
CA ILE A 431 13.42 22.73 8.25
C ILE A 431 12.78 21.66 7.38
N LEU A 432 13.17 20.40 7.61
CA LEU A 432 12.55 19.25 6.97
C LEU A 432 11.75 18.43 7.98
N PHE A 433 10.57 17.98 7.57
CA PHE A 433 9.67 17.16 8.37
C PHE A 433 9.68 15.72 7.85
N LYS A 434 9.73 14.75 8.76
CA LYS A 434 9.62 13.32 8.45
C LYS A 434 8.95 12.55 9.60
N GLY A 435 7.73 12.06 9.37
CA GLY A 435 6.91 11.39 10.38
C GLY A 435 6.80 12.24 11.64
N ALA A 436 7.11 11.65 12.79
CA ALA A 436 7.13 12.33 14.09
C ALA A 436 8.37 13.19 14.38
N ARG A 437 9.20 13.53 13.38
CA ARG A 437 10.49 14.23 13.58
C ARG A 437 10.68 15.39 12.62
N TYR A 438 11.44 16.40 13.06
CA TYR A 438 11.89 17.50 12.22
C TYR A 438 13.41 17.74 12.34
N TYR A 439 13.99 18.26 11.26
CA TYR A 439 15.43 18.44 11.06
C TYR A 439 15.70 19.89 10.67
N VAL A 440 16.55 20.59 11.40
CA VAL A 440 16.96 21.96 11.07
C VAL A 440 18.30 21.93 10.34
N LEU A 441 18.41 22.69 9.25
CA LEU A 441 19.61 22.71 8.42
C LEU A 441 20.53 23.87 8.78
N ALA A 442 21.83 23.64 8.61
CA ALA A 442 22.88 24.63 8.68
C ALA A 442 22.65 25.71 7.61
N ARG A 443 22.96 26.97 7.96
CA ARG A 443 22.84 28.09 7.00
C ARG A 443 23.72 27.83 5.78
N GLY A 444 23.15 28.06 4.58
CA GLY A 444 23.86 27.91 3.31
C GLY A 444 24.19 26.47 2.87
N GLY A 445 23.79 25.45 3.64
CA GLY A 445 24.14 24.05 3.39
C GLY A 445 23.00 23.04 3.57
N LEU A 446 23.31 21.76 3.33
CA LEU A 446 22.42 20.61 3.53
C LEU A 446 22.80 19.77 4.77
N GLN A 447 23.61 20.33 5.66
CA GLN A 447 23.99 19.65 6.90
C GLN A 447 22.92 19.88 7.97
N VAL A 448 22.58 18.83 8.71
CA VAL A 448 21.68 18.93 9.86
C VAL A 448 22.46 19.54 11.03
N GLU A 449 21.84 20.53 11.68
CA GLU A 449 22.40 21.15 12.88
C GLU A 449 22.55 20.13 14.02
N PRO A 450 23.56 20.30 14.90
CA PRO A 450 23.65 19.52 16.12
C PRO A 450 22.33 19.55 16.91
N TYR A 451 22.04 18.45 17.62
CA TYR A 451 20.80 18.26 18.42
C TYR A 451 19.52 17.98 17.63
N TYR A 452 19.59 17.86 16.30
CA TYR A 452 18.49 17.40 15.45
C TYR A 452 18.74 15.97 14.91
N PRO A 453 17.68 15.17 14.64
CA PRO A 453 16.27 15.55 14.67
C PRO A 453 15.66 15.66 16.06
N ARG A 454 14.66 16.53 16.18
CA ARG A 454 13.79 16.65 17.36
C ARG A 454 12.38 16.15 17.06
N GLY A 455 11.58 15.93 18.10
CA GLY A 455 10.21 15.43 18.01
C GLY A 455 9.25 16.49 17.49
N LEU A 456 8.26 16.08 16.69
CA LEU A 456 7.23 16.99 16.16
C LEU A 456 6.37 17.63 17.27
N GLN A 457 6.40 17.09 18.48
CA GLN A 457 5.78 17.67 19.69
C GLN A 457 6.21 19.11 20.01
N ASP A 458 7.37 19.57 19.49
CA ASP A 458 7.78 20.98 19.59
C ASP A 458 6.90 21.91 18.72
N TRP A 459 6.10 21.35 17.81
CA TRP A 459 5.13 22.01 16.92
C TRP A 459 3.71 21.58 17.31
N ASP A 460 3.23 22.08 18.44
CA ASP A 460 2.00 21.61 19.09
C ASP A 460 0.78 21.67 18.15
N GLY A 461 0.11 20.53 17.98
CA GLY A 461 -1.05 20.36 17.12
C GLY A 461 -0.77 20.08 15.64
N VAL A 462 0.48 20.09 15.16
CA VAL A 462 0.82 19.75 13.77
C VAL A 462 0.74 18.23 13.57
N PRO A 463 0.02 17.72 12.55
CA PRO A 463 -0.06 16.29 12.29
C PRO A 463 1.25 15.73 11.71
N GLU A 464 1.52 14.46 11.94
CA GLU A 464 2.61 13.76 11.24
C GLU A 464 2.32 13.64 9.74
N GLU A 465 3.36 13.42 8.93
CA GLU A 465 3.23 13.15 7.48
C GLU A 465 2.49 14.27 6.71
N VAL A 466 2.86 15.52 6.96
CA VAL A 466 2.39 16.68 6.19
C VAL A 466 2.87 16.62 4.74
N SER A 467 2.01 17.02 3.81
CA SER A 467 2.31 17.11 2.36
C SER A 467 3.02 18.41 1.98
N GLY A 468 3.09 19.37 2.89
CA GLY A 468 3.73 20.66 2.63
C GLY A 468 3.60 21.63 3.80
N ALA A 469 4.48 22.63 3.82
CA ALA A 469 4.47 23.68 4.82
C ALA A 469 5.03 24.98 4.22
N LEU A 470 4.43 26.12 4.54
CA LEU A 470 4.92 27.42 4.09
C LEU A 470 4.65 28.54 5.11
N PRO A 471 5.55 29.53 5.22
CA PRO A 471 5.30 30.71 6.04
C PRO A 471 4.38 31.70 5.33
N ARG A 472 3.68 32.53 6.10
CA ARG A 472 2.84 33.62 5.62
C ARG A 472 3.30 34.97 6.21
N PRO A 473 2.97 36.10 5.57
CA PRO A 473 3.43 37.42 6.01
C PRO A 473 2.86 37.85 7.37
N ASP A 474 1.74 37.26 7.79
CA ASP A 474 1.10 37.50 9.09
C ASP A 474 1.83 36.79 10.24
N GLY A 475 2.95 36.13 9.98
CA GLY A 475 3.71 35.36 10.96
C GLY A 475 3.10 33.99 11.27
N SER A 476 2.11 33.55 10.50
CA SER A 476 1.61 32.18 10.58
C SER A 476 2.37 31.23 9.67
N ILE A 477 2.36 29.95 10.00
CA ILE A 477 2.85 28.87 9.14
C ILE A 477 1.68 27.97 8.83
N ILE A 478 1.48 27.69 7.55
CA ILE A 478 0.41 26.81 7.09
C ILE A 478 1.01 25.46 6.77
N PHE A 479 0.56 24.43 7.48
CA PHE A 479 0.84 23.04 7.19
C PHE A 479 -0.32 22.43 6.42
N PHE A 480 -0.01 21.55 5.47
CA PHE A 480 -0.99 20.88 4.64
C PHE A 480 -0.87 19.37 4.77
N ARG A 481 -2.01 18.68 4.76
CA ARG A 481 -2.06 17.23 4.66
C ARG A 481 -3.41 16.83 4.09
N ASP A 482 -3.38 16.03 3.02
CA ASP A 482 -4.59 15.59 2.33
C ASP A 482 -5.44 16.83 1.92
N ASP A 483 -6.72 16.90 2.32
CA ASP A 483 -7.65 18.01 2.05
C ASP A 483 -7.64 19.11 3.13
N ARG A 484 -6.76 19.01 4.14
CA ARG A 484 -6.78 19.87 5.33
C ARG A 484 -5.54 20.75 5.47
N TYR A 485 -5.72 21.89 6.13
CA TYR A 485 -4.63 22.73 6.62
C TYR A 485 -4.67 22.92 8.12
N TRP A 486 -3.50 23.25 8.68
CA TRP A 486 -3.31 23.68 10.07
C TRP A 486 -2.51 24.98 10.04
N ARG A 487 -3.08 26.04 10.60
CA ARG A 487 -2.40 27.33 10.78
C ARG A 487 -1.74 27.31 12.15
N LEU A 488 -0.44 27.51 12.17
CA LEU A 488 0.40 27.56 13.35
C LEU A 488 0.94 28.97 13.57
N ASP A 489 0.88 29.45 14.81
CA ASP A 489 1.52 30.69 15.23
C ASP A 489 3.03 30.43 15.39
N GLN A 490 3.87 31.11 14.59
CA GLN A 490 5.31 30.84 14.59
C GLN A 490 6.02 31.25 15.89
N THR A 491 5.40 32.12 16.71
CA THR A 491 5.97 32.58 17.98
C THR A 491 5.68 31.59 19.12
N LYS A 492 4.46 31.04 19.13
CA LYS A 492 4.02 30.06 20.13
C LYS A 492 4.33 28.62 19.75
N LEU A 493 4.61 28.37 18.47
CA LEU A 493 4.74 27.04 17.87
C LEU A 493 3.54 26.14 18.16
N GLN A 494 2.34 26.72 18.09
CA GLN A 494 1.08 26.04 18.37
C GLN A 494 0.08 26.29 17.24
N VAL A 495 -0.64 25.25 16.85
CA VAL A 495 -1.76 25.34 15.91
C VAL A 495 -2.88 26.18 16.54
N THR A 496 -3.29 27.23 15.83
CA THR A 496 -4.36 28.14 16.25
C THR A 496 -5.66 27.90 15.49
N ASP A 497 -5.58 27.34 14.28
CA ASP A 497 -6.74 27.11 13.42
C ASP A 497 -6.49 25.92 12.48
N SER A 498 -7.57 25.27 12.02
CA SER A 498 -7.49 24.19 11.05
C SER A 498 -8.77 24.10 10.23
N GLY A 499 -8.65 23.72 8.97
CA GLY A 499 -9.77 23.76 8.05
C GLY A 499 -9.51 22.99 6.77
N ARG A 500 -10.34 23.23 5.75
CA ARG A 500 -10.16 22.67 4.40
C ARG A 500 -9.58 23.70 3.46
N TRP A 501 -8.39 23.42 2.94
CA TRP A 501 -7.61 24.47 2.27
C TRP A 501 -8.23 24.92 0.94
N ALA A 502 -8.78 24.00 0.15
CA ALA A 502 -9.37 24.33 -1.16
C ALA A 502 -10.60 25.25 -1.03
N THR A 503 -11.41 25.04 0.02
CA THR A 503 -12.67 25.77 0.29
C THR A 503 -12.53 26.97 1.20
N GLU A 504 -11.39 27.18 1.86
CA GLU A 504 -11.25 28.21 2.90
C GLU A 504 -10.04 29.12 2.70
N LEU A 505 -9.09 28.76 1.83
CA LEU A 505 -7.92 29.57 1.51
C LEU A 505 -8.04 30.15 0.08
N PRO A 506 -8.64 31.34 -0.09
CA PRO A 506 -8.87 31.93 -1.43
C PRO A 506 -7.59 32.19 -2.21
N TRP A 507 -6.49 32.47 -1.52
CA TRP A 507 -5.17 32.69 -2.11
C TRP A 507 -4.53 31.41 -2.69
N MET A 508 -5.12 30.24 -2.45
CA MET A 508 -4.72 28.99 -3.13
C MET A 508 -5.20 28.93 -4.58
N GLY A 509 -6.04 29.88 -5.03
CA GLY A 509 -6.49 29.95 -6.42
C GLY A 509 -7.50 28.88 -6.82
N CYS A 510 -8.21 28.33 -5.83
CA CYS A 510 -9.29 27.37 -6.01
C CYS A 510 -10.69 28.03 -6.05
N TRP A 511 -10.76 29.33 -6.31
CA TRP A 511 -11.97 30.16 -6.23
C TRP A 511 -12.14 31.02 -7.48
N HIS A 512 -13.37 31.19 -7.98
CA HIS A 512 -13.67 32.17 -9.04
C HIS A 512 -14.07 33.52 -8.43
N ALA A 513 -13.35 34.59 -8.79
CA ALA A 513 -13.60 35.95 -8.29
C ALA A 513 -14.98 36.52 -8.64
N ASN A 514 -15.66 35.99 -9.66
CA ASN A 514 -16.97 36.50 -10.13
C ASN A 514 -18.19 35.76 -9.58
N SER A 515 -18.04 34.57 -8.98
CA SER A 515 -19.17 33.73 -8.53
C SER A 515 -19.26 33.53 -7.02
N GLY A 516 -18.29 34.00 -6.23
CA GLY A 516 -18.33 33.92 -4.76
C GLY A 516 -18.37 32.48 -4.21
N GLY A 517 -17.98 31.48 -5.02
CA GLY A 517 -18.01 30.07 -4.66
C GLY A 517 -16.71 29.36 -5.04
N ALA A 518 -16.39 28.31 -4.28
CA ALA A 518 -15.26 27.44 -4.55
C ALA A 518 -15.48 26.64 -5.84
N LEU A 519 -14.40 26.41 -6.59
CA LEU A 519 -14.41 25.70 -7.86
C LEU A 519 -14.54 24.21 -7.60
N PHE A 520 -15.77 23.71 -7.49
CA PHE A 520 -16.08 22.28 -7.44
C PHE A 520 -17.01 21.90 -8.58
#